data_AF-A0A534M4U9-F1
#
_entry.id   AF-A0A534M4U9-F1
#
_cell.length_a   1.000
_cell.length_b   1.000
_cell.length_c   1.000
_cell.angle_alpha   90.00
_cell.angle_beta   90.00
_cell.angle_gamma   90.00
#
_symmetry.space_group_name_H-M   'P 1'
#
loop_
_entity.id
_entity.type
_entity.pdbx_description
1 polymer ?
#
loop_
_entity_poly.entity_id
_entity_poly.type
_entity_poly.pdbx_seq_one_letter_code
_entity_poly.pdbx_strand_id
1 'polypeptide(L)' 'MPETLEAIRSFFANPPVSTESVPALRSPDERAVFRFLCEEREFSRDRVQKAIERLHHTGGRQSTLDI' A
#
# COMPACT_ATOMS: atom_id res chain seq x y z
N MET A 1 -2.95 -39.47 -2.25
CA MET A 1 -1.71 -38.70 -2.55
C MET A 1 -1.64 -38.13 -3.97
N PRO A 2 -2.50 -38.48 -4.95
CA PRO A 2 -2.67 -37.68 -6.16
C PRO A 2 -3.51 -36.41 -5.93
N GLU A 3 -4.52 -36.49 -5.05
CA GLU A 3 -5.51 -35.42 -4.84
C GLU A 3 -4.91 -34.10 -4.32
N THR A 4 -3.85 -34.19 -3.51
CA THR A 4 -3.16 -33.01 -2.96
C THR A 4 -2.37 -32.25 -4.02
N LEU A 5 -1.77 -32.96 -4.98
CA LEU A 5 -0.95 -32.33 -6.03
C LEU A 5 -1.84 -31.55 -7.01
N GLU A 6 -3.01 -32.11 -7.35
CA GLU A 6 -3.98 -31.44 -8.22
C GLU A 6 -4.58 -30.20 -7.56
N ALA A 7 -4.90 -30.27 -6.26
CA ALA A 7 -5.37 -29.11 -5.49
C ALA A 7 -4.33 -27.98 -5.44
N ILE A 8 -3.05 -28.31 -5.22
CA ILE A 8 -1.95 -27.32 -5.23
C ILE A 8 -1.84 -26.68 -6.62
N ARG A 9 -1.84 -27.49 -7.70
CA ARG A 9 -1.79 -26.96 -9.08
C ARG A 9 -2.97 -26.05 -9.38
N SER A 10 -4.18 -26.44 -8.98
CA SER A 10 -5.41 -25.68 -9.19
C SER A 10 -5.38 -24.33 -8.46
N PHE A 11 -4.88 -24.29 -7.23
CA PHE A 11 -4.73 -23.03 -6.47
C PHE A 11 -3.78 -22.04 -7.14
N PHE A 12 -2.65 -22.51 -7.68
CA PHE A 12 -1.73 -21.62 -8.41
C PHE A 12 -2.25 -21.23 -9.80
N ALA A 13 -2.97 -22.12 -10.48
CA ALA A 13 -3.55 -21.85 -11.79
C ALA A 13 -4.77 -20.92 -11.73
N ASN A 14 -5.58 -21.05 -10.68
CA ASN A 14 -6.79 -20.27 -10.45
C ASN A 14 -6.89 -19.85 -8.97
N PRO A 15 -6.03 -18.92 -8.53
CA PRO A 15 -6.09 -18.44 -7.17
C PRO A 15 -7.43 -17.72 -6.94
N PRO A 16 -8.03 -17.85 -5.75
CA PRO A 16 -9.20 -17.07 -5.39
C PRO A 16 -8.78 -15.61 -5.24
N VAL A 17 -8.98 -14.82 -6.29
CA VAL A 17 -8.70 -13.39 -6.34
C VAL A 17 -9.99 -12.59 -6.20
N SER A 18 -9.90 -11.41 -5.60
CA SER A 18 -10.98 -10.43 -5.65
C SER A 18 -10.93 -9.71 -7.00
N THR A 19 -12.08 -9.55 -7.66
CA THR A 19 -12.24 -8.74 -8.86
C THR A 19 -12.70 -7.30 -8.54
N GLU A 20 -12.78 -6.95 -7.25
CA GLU A 20 -13.15 -5.61 -6.83
C GLU A 20 -12.09 -4.58 -7.25
N SER A 21 -12.56 -3.42 -7.68
CA SER A 21 -11.67 -2.34 -8.09
C SER A 21 -10.92 -1.76 -6.88
N VAL A 22 -9.60 -1.61 -7.01
CA VAL A 22 -8.80 -0.94 -6.00
C VAL A 22 -9.18 0.55 -5.98
N PRO A 23 -9.51 1.12 -4.81
CA PRO A 23 -9.84 2.54 -4.71
C PRO A 23 -8.70 3.41 -5.22
N ALA A 24 -9.06 4.52 -5.88
CA ALA A 24 -8.09 5.53 -6.28
C ALA A 24 -7.31 6.05 -5.06
N LEU A 25 -6.03 6.35 -5.28
CA LEU A 25 -5.18 6.96 -4.26
C LEU A 25 -5.78 8.32 -3.86
N ARG A 26 -6.00 8.52 -2.57
CA ARG A 26 -6.54 9.76 -1.99
C ARG A 26 -5.49 10.39 -1.09
N SER A 27 -5.59 11.70 -0.90
CA SER A 27 -4.81 12.40 0.11
C SER A 27 -5.07 11.79 1.49
N PRO A 28 -4.03 11.50 2.28
CA PRO A 28 -4.19 10.97 3.61
C PRO A 28 -4.87 12.01 4.53
N ASP A 29 -5.63 11.53 5.52
CA ASP A 29 -6.03 12.37 6.64
C ASP A 29 -4.83 12.53 7.58
N GLU A 30 -4.11 13.64 7.44
CA GLU A 30 -2.92 13.92 8.23
C GLU A 30 -3.18 13.86 9.74
N ARG A 31 -4.34 14.35 10.21
CA ARG A 31 -4.68 14.35 11.63
C ARG A 31 -4.82 12.93 12.14
N ALA A 32 -5.51 12.08 11.38
CA ALA A 32 -5.65 10.67 11.71
C ALA A 32 -4.31 9.94 11.69
N VAL A 33 -3.43 10.26 10.73
CA VAL A 33 -2.08 9.68 10.63
C VAL A 33 -1.21 10.08 11.83
N PHE A 34 -1.22 11.35 12.24
CA PHE A 34 -0.47 11.81 13.41
C PHE A 34 -0.97 11.17 14.70
N ARG A 35 -2.29 11.07 14.89
CA ARG A 35 -2.86 10.38 16.06
C ARG A 35 -2.39 8.92 16.11
N PHE A 36 -2.59 8.18 15.02
CA PHE A 36 -2.24 6.76 14.98
C PHE A 36 -0.74 6.51 15.16
N LEU A 37 0.12 7.26 14.47
CA LEU A 37 1.56 7.01 14.52
C LEU A 37 2.23 7.63 15.74
N CYS A 38 1.90 8.86 16.11
CA CYS A 38 2.59 9.56 17.19
C CYS A 38 1.95 9.28 18.55
N GLU A 39 0.62 9.32 18.67
CA GLU A 39 -0.05 9.15 19.96
C GLU A 39 -0.20 7.68 20.34
N GLU A 40 -0.59 6.82 19.39
CA GLU A 40 -0.84 5.40 19.71
C GLU A 40 0.38 4.49 19.53
N ARG A 41 1.40 4.92 18.77
CA ARG A 41 2.59 4.11 18.44
C ARG A 41 3.92 4.78 18.79
N GLU A 42 3.86 5.98 19.38
CA GLU A 42 5.03 6.73 19.88
C GLU A 42 6.09 7.04 18.81
N PHE A 43 5.68 7.17 17.54
CA PHE A 43 6.59 7.63 16.50
C PHE A 43 6.96 9.10 16.72
N SER A 44 8.20 9.44 16.36
CA SER A 44 8.65 10.84 16.36
C SER A 44 7.82 11.66 15.38
N ARG A 45 7.17 12.70 15.91
CA ARG A 45 6.35 13.65 15.14
C ARG A 45 7.11 14.28 13.98
N ASP A 46 8.38 14.66 14.19
CA ASP A 46 9.25 15.22 13.14
C ASP A 46 9.44 14.24 11.98
N ARG A 47 9.66 12.95 12.27
CA ARG A 47 9.82 11.92 11.23
C ARG A 47 8.52 11.68 10.46
N VAL A 48 7.39 11.63 11.17
CA VAL A 48 6.07 11.43 10.55
C VAL A 48 5.71 12.62 9.66
N GLN A 49 5.96 13.84 10.12
CA GLN A 49 5.73 15.05 9.33
C GLN A 49 6.54 15.05 8.04
N LYS A 50 7.86 14.79 8.12
CA LYS A 50 8.72 14.70 6.92
C LYS A 50 8.28 13.63 5.93
N ALA A 51 7.75 12.50 6.42
CA ALA A 51 7.24 11.43 5.56
C ALA A 51 5.94 11.83 4.85
N ILE A 52 5.03 12.50 5.55
CA ILE A 52 3.79 13.04 4.98
C ILE A 52 4.12 14.11 3.92
N GLU A 53 5.00 15.05 4.25
CA GLU A 53 5.46 16.08 3.30
C GLU A 53 6.01 15.45 2.01
N ARG A 54 6.85 14.40 2.12
CA ARG A 54 7.35 13.66 0.94
C ARG A 54 6.21 13.03 0.15
N LEU A 55 5.25 12.38 0.81
CA LEU A 55 4.10 11.74 0.17
C LEU A 55 3.34 12.73 -0.71
N HIS A 56 3.13 13.97 -0.24
CA HIS A 56 2.51 15.05 -1.03
C HIS A 56 3.36 15.51 -2.22
N HIS A 57 4.69 15.52 -2.09
CA HIS A 57 5.60 15.94 -3.17
C HIS A 57 5.82 14.88 -4.25
N THR A 58 5.51 13.61 -3.98
CA THR A 58 5.60 12.50 -4.96
C THR A 58 4.50 12.52 -6.03
N GLY A 59 3.62 13.53 -6.06
CA GLY A 59 2.66 13.75 -7.16
C GLY A 59 3.33 14.04 -8.52
N GLY A 60 4.64 14.27 -8.56
CA GLY A 60 5.44 14.29 -9.77
C GLY A 60 5.62 12.88 -10.33
N ARG A 61 4.75 12.48 -11.26
CA ARG A 61 4.93 11.31 -12.12
C ARG A 61 6.20 11.50 -12.96
N GLN A 62 7.39 11.15 -12.46
CA GLN A 62 8.55 10.99 -13.33
C GLN A 62 8.25 9.82 -14.27
N SER A 63 7.76 10.16 -15.46
CA SER A 63 7.60 9.24 -16.59
C SER A 63 8.83 9.36 -17.46
N THR A 64 10.01 9.17 -16.87
CA THR A 64 11.22 9.19 -17.66
C THR A 64 11.49 7.77 -18.14
N LEU A 65 10.99 7.46 -19.34
CA LEU A 65 11.84 6.76 -20.28
C LEU A 65 12.67 7.85 -20.97
N ASP A 66 13.93 7.98 -20.57
CA ASP A 66 14.95 8.64 -21.38
C ASP A 66 15.23 7.71 -22.57
N ILE A 67 14.46 7.82 -23.66
CA ILE A 67 14.82 7.25 -24.97
C ILE A 67 14.68 8.30 -26.08
#